data_AF-A0A7X1AV78-F1
#
_entry.id   AF-A0A7X1AV78-F1
#
_cell.length_a   1.000
_cell.length_b   1.000
_cell.length_c   1.000
_cell.angle_alpha   90.00
_cell.angle_beta   90.00
_cell.angle_gamma   90.00
#
_symmetry.space_group_name_H-M   'P 1'
#
loop_
_entity.id
_entity.type
_entity.pdbx_description
1 polymer ?
#
loop_
_entity_poly.entity_id
_entity_poly.type
_entity_poly.pdbx_seq_one_letter_code
_entity_poly.pdbx_strand_id
1 'polypeptide(L)'
;MKSAFPQFEKPCLEAFQFLVERYGFEEPIIEQLGRECFIRYEKENRIVSIAYEPYSIPIVELFSPTHEMKNRRIPRINSGLGKKDKFDDEDEAQQRKILTHQATELESKELDFLKQ
;
A
#
# COMPACT_ATOMS: atom_id res chain seq x y z
N MET A 1 9.07 18.81 5.10
CA MET A 1 7.65 19.20 5.29
C MET A 1 7.06 18.27 6.35
N LYS A 2 6.20 18.77 7.25
CA LYS A 2 5.44 17.88 8.14
C LYS A 2 4.34 17.24 7.31
N SER A 3 4.23 15.92 7.37
CA SER A 3 3.15 15.18 6.73
C SER A 3 1.79 15.62 7.28
N ALA A 4 0.77 15.64 6.42
CA ALA A 4 -0.62 15.85 6.81
C ALA A 4 -1.28 14.59 7.41
N PHE A 5 -0.64 13.41 7.32
CA PHE A 5 -1.14 12.12 7.78
C PHE A 5 -0.08 11.28 8.52
N PRO A 6 0.61 11.82 9.53
CA PRO A 6 1.71 11.10 10.20
C PRO A 6 1.25 9.79 10.87
N GLN A 7 -0.02 9.73 11.29
CA GLN A 7 -0.65 8.55 11.87
C GLN A 7 -0.84 7.40 10.89
N PHE A 8 -0.96 7.68 9.58
CA PHE A 8 -1.07 6.66 8.54
C PHE A 8 0.29 6.30 7.94
N GLU A 9 1.13 7.32 7.70
CA GLU A 9 2.43 7.11 7.05
C GLU A 9 3.30 6.14 7.82
N LYS A 10 3.47 6.35 9.13
CA LYS A 10 4.37 5.52 9.91
C LYS A 10 3.98 4.03 9.89
N PRO A 11 2.74 3.64 10.22
CA PRO A 11 2.32 2.24 10.12
C PRO A 11 2.47 1.64 8.73
N CYS A 12 2.23 2.42 7.68
CA CYS A 12 2.38 1.95 6.31
C CYS A 12 3.86 1.73 5.95
N LEU A 13 4.72 2.70 6.25
CA LEU A 13 6.16 2.58 6.02
C LEU A 13 6.73 1.36 6.75
N GLU A 14 6.34 1.15 8.01
CA GLU A 14 6.77 -0.02 8.79
C GLU A 14 6.26 -1.35 8.21
N ALA A 15 5.00 -1.41 7.78
CA ALA A 15 4.42 -2.64 7.22
C ALA A 15 5.01 -3.02 5.85
N PHE A 16 5.38 -2.03 5.03
CA PHE A 16 5.85 -2.24 3.66
C PHE A 16 7.35 -2.05 3.47
N GLN A 17 8.12 -1.80 4.54
CA GLN A 17 9.58 -1.65 4.51
C GLN A 17 10.31 -2.83 3.82
N PHE A 18 9.71 -4.02 3.88
CA PHE A 18 10.25 -5.23 3.25
C PHE A 18 10.43 -5.08 1.73
N LEU A 19 9.67 -4.20 1.07
CA LEU A 19 9.81 -3.92 -0.37
C LEU A 19 11.21 -3.37 -0.67
N VAL A 20 11.71 -2.46 0.16
CA VAL A 20 13.05 -1.90 0.05
C VAL A 20 14.09 -2.93 0.49
N GLU A 21 13.95 -3.46 1.70
CA GLU A 21 14.98 -4.29 2.34
C GLU A 21 15.20 -5.64 1.65
N ARG A 22 14.16 -6.23 1.07
CA ARG A 22 14.21 -7.61 0.53
C ARG A 22 14.07 -7.68 -0.98
N TYR A 23 13.31 -6.76 -1.59
CA TYR A 23 12.95 -6.83 -3.01
C TYR A 23 13.60 -5.74 -3.87
N GLY A 24 14.34 -4.81 -3.25
CA GLY A 24 15.12 -3.80 -3.96
C GLY A 24 14.28 -2.71 -4.61
N PHE A 25 13.11 -2.41 -4.04
CA PHE A 25 12.38 -1.19 -4.37
C PHE A 25 13.13 0.04 -3.84
N GLU A 26 12.93 1.17 -4.48
CA GLU A 26 13.41 2.47 -4.02
C GLU A 26 12.67 2.92 -2.75
N GLU A 27 13.27 3.89 -2.05
CA GLU A 27 12.64 4.54 -0.90
C GLU A 27 11.28 5.14 -1.29
N PRO A 28 10.28 5.07 -0.40
CA PRO A 28 8.92 5.42 -0.76
C PRO A 28 8.76 6.91 -1.04
N ILE A 29 8.03 7.21 -2.11
CA ILE A 29 7.56 8.55 -2.44
C ILE A 29 6.19 8.73 -1.79
N ILE A 30 6.09 9.75 -0.95
CA ILE A 30 4.85 10.09 -0.24
C ILE A 30 4.21 11.31 -0.90
N GLU A 31 2.99 11.14 -1.40
CA GLU A 31 2.24 12.19 -2.07
C GLU A 31 0.86 12.36 -1.43
N GLN A 32 0.46 13.62 -1.28
CA GLN A 32 -0.90 13.96 -0.86
C GLN A 32 -1.67 14.54 -2.04
N LEU A 33 -2.83 13.96 -2.34
CA LEU A 33 -3.76 14.48 -3.35
C LEU A 33 -5.14 14.64 -2.70
N GLY A 34 -5.52 15.89 -2.42
CA GLY A 34 -6.76 16.19 -1.72
C GLY A 34 -6.79 15.56 -0.32
N ARG A 35 -7.73 14.64 -0.10
CA ARG A 35 -7.92 13.91 1.16
C ARG A 35 -7.15 12.59 1.20
N GLU A 36 -6.56 12.18 0.09
CA GLU A 36 -5.86 10.90 -0.03
C GLU A 36 -4.36 11.06 0.18
N CYS A 37 -3.76 10.08 0.86
CA CYS A 37 -2.32 9.90 0.98
C CYS A 37 -1.90 8.68 0.16
N PHE A 38 -0.84 8.84 -0.63
CA PHE A 38 -0.24 7.79 -1.44
C PHE A 38 1.17 7.54 -0.97
N ILE A 39 1.50 6.28 -0.73
CA ILE A 39 2.87 5.82 -0.45
C ILE A 39 3.26 4.88 -1.57
N ARG A 40 4.21 5.31 -2.41
CA ARG A 40 4.60 4.59 -3.62
C ARG A 40 6.02 4.09 -3.51
N TYR A 41 6.19 2.79 -3.72
CA TYR A 41 7.48 2.14 -3.87
C TYR A 41 7.68 1.81 -5.34
N GLU A 42 8.77 2.29 -5.92
CA GLU A 42 9.09 2.09 -7.33
C GLU A 42 10.26 1.13 -7.49
N LYS A 43 10.21 0.27 -8.50
CA LYS A 43 11.33 -0.58 -8.90
C LYS A 43 11.33 -0.72 -10.40
N GLU A 44 12.32 -0.11 -11.05
CA GLU A 44 12.46 -0.01 -12.51
C GLU A 44 11.20 0.56 -13.18
N ASN A 45 10.24 -0.31 -13.44
CA ASN A 45 9.04 -0.10 -14.23
C ASN A 45 7.78 -0.47 -13.44
N ARG A 46 7.94 -0.89 -12.18
CA ARG A 46 6.88 -1.39 -11.31
C ARG A 46 6.64 -0.42 -10.18
N ILE A 47 5.39 -0.32 -9.75
CA ILE A 47 4.99 0.51 -8.63
C ILE A 47 4.09 -0.30 -7.72
N VAL A 48 4.41 -0.33 -6.43
CA VAL A 48 3.47 -0.69 -5.36
C VAL A 48 2.95 0.62 -4.78
N SER A 49 1.66 0.88 -4.89
CA SER A 49 1.03 2.08 -4.35
C SER A 49 0.08 1.70 -3.22
N ILE A 50 0.28 2.30 -2.05
CA ILE A 50 -0.66 2.22 -0.94
C ILE A 50 -1.42 3.54 -0.90
N ALA A 51 -2.71 3.48 -1.25
CA ALA A 51 -3.63 4.62 -1.20
C ALA A 51 -4.45 4.57 0.07
N TYR A 52 -4.62 5.72 0.72
CA TYR A 52 -5.38 5.86 1.94
C TYR A 52 -6.22 7.12 1.96
N GLU A 53 -7.52 6.93 2.19
CA GLU A 53 -8.46 7.99 2.52
C GLU A 53 -8.92 7.85 3.98
N PRO A 54 -9.07 8.92 4.76
CA PRO A 54 -9.64 8.88 6.11
C PRO A 54 -10.94 8.08 6.19
N TYR A 55 -11.12 7.36 7.30
CA TYR A 55 -12.27 6.46 7.55
C TYR A 55 -12.42 5.30 6.55
N SER A 56 -11.38 5.01 5.75
CA SER A 56 -11.40 3.91 4.78
C SER A 56 -10.23 2.95 4.99
N ILE A 57 -10.46 1.68 4.64
CA ILE A 57 -9.40 0.66 4.64
C ILE A 57 -8.37 1.04 3.55
N PRO A 58 -7.07 1.10 3.86
CA PRO A 58 -6.03 1.35 2.86
C PRO A 58 -6.11 0.37 1.68
N ILE A 59 -5.82 0.84 0.47
CA ILE A 59 -5.85 0.05 -0.75
C ILE A 59 -4.42 -0.12 -1.25
N VAL A 60 -4.03 -1.36 -1.55
CA VAL A 60 -2.72 -1.68 -2.14
C VAL A 60 -2.92 -1.99 -3.61
N GLU A 61 -2.25 -1.25 -4.48
CA GLU A 61 -2.32 -1.38 -5.94
C GLU A 61 -0.95 -1.68 -6.53
N LEU A 62 -0.92 -2.53 -7.56
CA LEU A 62 0.29 -2.87 -8.29
C LEU A 62 0.22 -2.36 -9.72
N PHE A 63 1.24 -1.63 -10.14
CA PHE A 63 1.37 -1.15 -11.50
C PHE A 63 2.62 -1.76 -12.13
N SER A 64 2.49 -2.26 -13.35
CA SER A 64 3.60 -2.59 -14.22
C SER A 64 3.29 -2.04 -15.61
N PRO A 65 4.31 -1.69 -16.42
CA PRO A 65 4.08 -1.17 -17.75
C PRO A 65 3.73 -2.38 -18.59
N THR A 66 2.45 -2.50 -18.84
CA THR A 66 1.97 -3.28 -19.97
C THR A 66 1.74 -2.26 -21.07
N HIS A 67 2.15 -2.56 -22.30
CA HIS A 67 1.90 -1.69 -23.45
C HIS A 67 0.40 -1.42 -23.70
N GLU A 68 -0.50 -1.99 -22.90
CA GLU A 68 -1.94 -1.88 -23.01
C GLU A 68 -2.54 -1.60 -21.62
N MET A 69 -3.20 -0.44 -21.45
CA MET A 69 -3.84 -0.06 -20.18
C MET A 69 -4.83 -1.10 -19.63
N LYS A 70 -5.35 -2.00 -20.49
CA LYS A 70 -6.25 -3.10 -20.13
C LYS A 70 -5.61 -4.18 -19.24
N ASN A 71 -4.28 -4.23 -19.18
CA ASN A 71 -3.53 -5.18 -18.36
C ASN A 71 -3.04 -4.57 -17.04
N ARG A 72 -3.46 -3.34 -16.69
CA ARG A 72 -3.33 -2.82 -15.33
C ARG A 72 -4.08 -3.77 -14.41
N ARG A 73 -3.33 -4.49 -13.59
CA ARG A 73 -3.90 -5.42 -12.62
C ARG A 73 -4.00 -4.67 -11.31
N ILE A 74 -5.22 -4.35 -10.88
CA ILE A 74 -5.46 -3.97 -9.49
C ILE A 74 -5.63 -5.30 -8.76
N PRO A 75 -4.60 -5.87 -8.09
CA PRO A 75 -4.86 -6.98 -7.21
C PRO A 75 -5.83 -6.46 -6.15
N ARG A 76 -7.06 -6.97 -6.16
CA ARG A 76 -7.96 -6.76 -5.04
C ARG A 76 -7.40 -7.60 -3.91
N ILE A 77 -6.44 -7.02 -3.17
CA ILE A 77 -6.07 -7.50 -1.84
C ILE A 77 -7.26 -7.19 -0.95
N ASN A 78 -8.30 -8.02 -1.12
CA ASN A 78 -9.46 -8.06 -0.28
C ASN A 78 -8.96 -8.57 1.06
N SER A 79 -8.67 -7.65 1.98
CA SER A 79 -8.24 -7.94 3.35
C SER A 79 -9.27 -8.73 4.18
N GLY A 80 -10.32 -9.31 3.57
CA GLY A 80 -11.39 -10.05 4.24
C GLY A 80 -12.22 -9.23 5.22
N LEU A 81 -11.90 -7.95 5.44
CA LEU A 81 -12.48 -7.08 6.46
C LEU A 81 -13.63 -6.23 5.91
N GLY A 82 -14.33 -6.75 4.89
CA GLY A 82 -15.47 -6.13 4.22
C GLY A 82 -16.76 -6.06 5.06
N LYS A 83 -16.67 -5.60 6.32
CA LYS A 83 -17.78 -4.89 6.94
C LYS A 83 -17.42 -3.41 6.91
N LYS A 84 -18.01 -2.69 5.95
CA LYS A 84 -17.85 -1.24 5.72
C LYS A 84 -18.16 -0.35 6.93
N ASP A 85 -18.62 -0.91 8.05
CA ASP A 85 -19.18 -0.12 9.14
C ASP A 85 -18.18 0.30 10.23
N LYS A 86 -16.92 -0.18 10.26
CA LYS A 86 -15.98 0.15 11.37
C LYS A 86 -14.48 0.10 11.00
N PHE A 87 -14.02 0.88 10.03
CA PHE A 87 -12.61 1.26 10.02
C PHE A 87 -12.47 2.55 10.81
N ASP A 88 -11.82 2.45 11.97
CA ASP A 88 -11.52 3.59 12.83
C ASP A 88 -10.08 4.02 12.54
N ASP A 89 -9.92 5.18 11.93
CA ASP A 89 -8.62 5.74 11.59
C ASP A 89 -7.89 6.38 12.78
N GLU A 90 -8.50 6.38 13.96
CA GLU A 90 -7.84 6.72 15.21
C GLU A 90 -7.30 5.47 15.95
N ASP A 91 -7.74 4.26 15.57
CA ASP A 91 -7.23 3.00 16.13
C ASP A 91 -5.95 2.54 15.41
N GLU A 92 -4.80 2.98 15.92
CA GLU A 92 -3.47 2.60 15.41
C GLU A 92 -3.27 1.07 15.40
N ALA A 93 -3.82 0.34 16.37
CA ALA A 93 -3.69 -1.12 16.43
C ALA A 93 -4.49 -1.80 15.31
N GLN A 94 -5.69 -1.30 15.00
CA GLN A 94 -6.48 -1.75 13.86
C GLN A 94 -5.75 -1.48 12.54
N GLN A 95 -5.20 -0.27 12.38
CA GLN A 95 -4.42 0.12 11.19
C GLN A 95 -3.23 -0.81 10.97
N ARG A 96 -2.40 -0.99 12.00
CA ARG A 96 -1.21 -1.85 11.94
C ARG A 96 -1.56 -3.29 11.60
N LYS A 97 -2.65 -3.81 12.17
CA LYS A 97 -3.12 -5.16 11.89
C LYS A 97 -3.53 -5.33 10.42
N ILE A 98 -4.28 -4.35 9.89
CA ILE A 98 -4.74 -4.36 8.49
C ILE A 98 -3.55 -4.25 7.54
N LEU A 99 -2.67 -3.27 7.75
CA LEU A 99 -1.52 -3.04 6.89
C LEU A 99 -0.54 -4.21 6.93
N THR A 100 -0.24 -4.77 8.10
CA THR A 100 0.58 -5.99 8.23
C THR A 100 -0.05 -7.17 7.49
N HIS A 101 -1.37 -7.34 7.58
CA HIS A 101 -2.07 -8.39 6.86
C HIS A 101 -1.98 -8.19 5.34
N GLN A 102 -2.20 -6.96 4.85
CA GLN A 102 -2.07 -6.64 3.42
C GLN A 102 -0.63 -6.80 2.91
N ALA A 103 0.37 -6.41 3.69
CA ALA A 103 1.78 -6.63 3.38
C ALA A 103 2.10 -8.13 3.28
N THR A 104 1.60 -8.94 4.22
CA THR A 104 1.75 -10.40 4.20
C THR A 104 1.05 -11.02 2.99
N GLU A 105 -0.16 -10.57 2.65
CA GLU A 105 -0.88 -11.02 1.46
C GLU A 105 -0.14 -10.63 0.18
N LEU A 106 0.40 -9.42 0.10
CA LEU A 106 1.20 -8.95 -1.02
C LEU A 106 2.46 -9.83 -1.19
N GLU A 107 3.25 -10.02 -0.12
CA GLU A 107 4.48 -10.81 -0.17
C GLU A 107 4.22 -12.27 -0.55
N SER A 108 3.12 -12.85 -0.06
CA SER A 108 2.79 -14.26 -0.32
C SER A 108 2.13 -14.52 -1.67
N LYS A 109 1.29 -13.60 -2.17
CA LYS A 109 0.50 -13.82 -3.40
C LYS A 109 1.14 -13.24 -4.65
N GLU A 110 1.95 -12.19 -4.51
CA GLU A 110 2.51 -11.43 -5.63
C GLU A 110 4.04 -11.56 -5.71
N LEU A 111 4.58 -12.69 -5.24
CA LEU A 111 6.02 -12.97 -5.22
C LEU A 111 6.67 -12.79 -6.61
N ASP A 112 5.98 -13.21 -7.67
CA ASP A 112 6.45 -13.05 -9.05
C ASP A 112 6.58 -11.57 -9.41
N PHE A 113 5.62 -10.73 -9.01
CA PHE A 113 5.69 -9.29 -9.25
C PHE A 113 6.87 -8.66 -8.51
N LEU A 114 7.11 -9.08 -7.26
CA LEU A 114 8.11 -8.49 -6.36
C LEU A 114 9.56 -8.91 -6.69
N LYS A 115 9.79 -10.14 -7.14
CA LYS A 115 11.13 -10.70 -7.38
C LYS A 115 11.76 -10.32 -8.72
N GLN A 116 10.92 -10.01 -9.70
CA GLN A 116 11.39 -9.50 -10.98
C GLN A 116 12.05 -8.13 -10.79
#